data_AF-E3NCS6-F1
#
_entry.id   AF-E3NCS6-F1
#
_cell.length_a   1.000
_cell.length_b   1.000
_cell.length_c   1.000
_cell.angle_alpha   90.00
_cell.angle_beta   90.00
_cell.angle_gamma   90.00
#
_symmetry.space_group_name_H-M   'P 1'
#
loop_
_entity.id
_entity.type
_entity.pdbx_description
1 polymer ?
#
loop_
_entity_poly.entity_id
_entity_poly.type
_entity_poly.pdbx_seq_one_letter_code
_entity_poly.pdbx_strand_id
1 'polypeptide(L)'
;MDKVSKVILKTAPKETFGKFHFHFKCYFQLTCDFTKLKIERIPLCEKLGFRCNDDTCENFAAKIECRASCSEFYKNQGIRQNVCANIEVKPSGDTGYGLFAKENINEVDQVCIYAGSIIPKKEHEKRVLKYKKKNFTHFYAYKVGDLFVDPTESGNLARFANHSCSPNMVAERWQIDRRFEGYRTIVFIAKRPICEGDELTVHYGEKLNVSQECRCGEDNCSGWIGQKKKEPATNTYCGTRSI
;
A
#
# COMPACT_ATOMS: atom_id res chain seq x y z
N MET A 1 27.30 8.96 -30.38
CA MET A 1 26.68 9.33 -29.08
C MET A 1 25.86 8.15 -28.65
N ASP A 2 26.43 7.34 -27.77
CA ASP A 2 25.85 6.08 -27.33
C ASP A 2 24.53 6.33 -26.59
N LYS A 3 23.48 5.62 -27.01
CA LYS A 3 22.20 5.58 -26.30
C LYS A 3 22.48 4.96 -24.94
N VAL A 4 22.52 5.80 -23.91
CA VAL A 4 22.52 5.38 -22.50
C VAL A 4 21.33 4.45 -22.32
N SER A 5 21.60 3.15 -22.19
CA SER A 5 20.63 2.16 -21.80
C SER A 5 20.14 2.53 -20.40
N LYS A 6 18.93 3.11 -20.31
CA LYS A 6 18.29 3.43 -19.03
C LYS A 6 17.89 2.13 -18.34
N VAL A 7 18.65 1.79 -17.30
CA VAL A 7 18.69 0.51 -16.59
C VAL A 7 17.48 0.31 -15.65
N ILE A 8 16.86 -0.87 -15.82
CA ILE A 8 16.12 -1.76 -14.90
C ILE A 8 14.71 -1.32 -14.42
N LEU A 9 13.76 -1.69 -15.28
CA LEU A 9 12.40 -2.12 -15.02
C LEU A 9 12.25 -3.04 -13.79
N LYS A 10 11.18 -2.84 -13.00
CA LYS A 10 10.73 -3.80 -11.98
C LYS A 10 10.29 -5.11 -12.62
N THR A 11 11.18 -6.07 -12.75
CA THR A 11 10.75 -7.46 -12.92
C THR A 11 11.01 -8.18 -11.61
N ALA A 12 9.95 -8.39 -10.82
CA ALA A 12 9.94 -9.60 -10.01
C ALA A 12 10.23 -10.74 -11.00
N PRO A 13 11.29 -11.54 -10.82
CA PRO A 13 11.61 -12.60 -11.78
C PRO A 13 10.40 -13.53 -11.93
N LYS A 14 10.11 -13.99 -13.16
CA LYS A 14 8.96 -14.87 -13.45
C LYS A 14 8.94 -16.11 -12.54
N GLU A 15 10.12 -16.55 -12.10
CA GLU A 15 10.31 -17.67 -11.17
C GLU A 15 9.75 -17.42 -9.75
N THR A 16 9.41 -16.17 -9.38
CA THR A 16 8.90 -15.83 -8.04
C THR A 16 7.37 -15.86 -7.93
N PHE A 17 6.64 -15.92 -9.05
CA PHE A 17 5.18 -15.83 -9.10
C PHE A 17 4.47 -16.96 -8.35
N GLY A 18 5.08 -18.16 -8.26
CA GLY A 18 4.52 -19.28 -7.49
C GLY A 18 4.49 -19.10 -5.97
N LYS A 19 5.05 -18.00 -5.44
CA LYS A 19 5.09 -17.68 -3.99
C LYS A 19 4.13 -16.56 -3.58
N PHE A 20 3.41 -15.96 -4.53
CA PHE A 20 2.50 -14.84 -4.28
C PHE A 20 1.10 -15.21 -4.79
N HIS A 21 0.13 -15.25 -3.87
CA HIS A 21 -1.27 -15.56 -4.21
C HIS A 21 -2.23 -14.63 -3.46
N PHE A 22 -3.48 -14.58 -3.94
CA PHE A 22 -4.54 -13.69 -3.46
C PHE A 22 -4.93 -13.92 -1.99
N HIS A 23 -4.82 -15.16 -1.50
CA HIS A 23 -5.15 -15.53 -0.12
C HIS A 23 -4.01 -15.42 0.92
N PHE A 24 -2.91 -14.74 0.59
CA PHE A 24 -1.82 -14.57 1.54
C PHE A 24 -2.18 -13.56 2.63
N LYS A 25 -2.04 -13.95 3.90
CA LYS A 25 -2.23 -13.06 5.06
C LYS A 25 -0.87 -12.68 5.65
N CYS A 26 -0.79 -11.49 6.26
CA CYS A 26 0.40 -11.12 7.02
C CYS A 26 0.67 -12.12 8.14
N TYR A 27 1.95 -12.42 8.37
CA TYR A 27 2.40 -13.30 9.44
C TYR A 27 3.58 -12.68 10.17
N PHE A 28 3.69 -12.90 11.47
CA PHE A 28 4.83 -12.45 12.26
C PHE A 28 6.03 -13.35 11.99
N GLN A 29 7.16 -12.75 11.63
CA GLN A 29 8.36 -13.50 11.26
C GLN A 29 8.90 -14.28 12.48
N LEU A 30 8.86 -15.62 12.43
CA LEU A 30 9.19 -16.49 13.56
C LEU A 30 10.59 -16.28 14.16
N THR A 31 11.54 -15.79 13.36
CA THR A 31 12.91 -15.50 13.81
C THR A 31 13.05 -14.17 14.56
N CYS A 32 11.96 -13.42 14.73
CA CYS A 32 11.93 -12.16 15.45
C CYS A 32 11.25 -12.32 16.81
N ASP A 33 11.73 -11.58 17.81
CA ASP A 33 11.13 -11.55 19.13
C ASP A 33 10.00 -10.52 19.20
N PHE A 34 8.78 -11.00 19.46
CA PHE A 34 7.58 -10.19 19.68
C PHE A 34 7.01 -10.36 21.09
N THR A 35 7.71 -11.05 22.00
CA THR A 35 7.19 -11.43 23.33
C THR A 35 6.81 -10.25 24.22
N LYS A 36 7.40 -9.08 23.95
CA LYS A 36 7.11 -7.84 24.67
C LYS A 36 5.85 -7.13 24.20
N LEU A 37 5.31 -7.50 23.04
CA LEU A 37 4.12 -6.86 22.48
C LEU A 37 2.85 -7.46 23.09
N LYS A 38 1.94 -6.60 23.53
CA LYS A 38 0.63 -7.01 24.01
C LYS A 38 -0.33 -7.24 22.85
N ILE A 39 -1.34 -8.08 23.07
CA ILE A 39 -2.44 -8.27 22.12
C ILE A 39 -3.50 -7.19 22.39
N GLU A 40 -3.79 -6.35 21.39
CA GLU A 40 -4.86 -5.36 21.44
C GLU A 40 -6.22 -6.02 21.18
N ARG A 41 -7.20 -5.69 22.02
CA ARG A 41 -8.62 -5.98 21.75
C ARG A 41 -9.32 -4.67 21.43
N ILE A 42 -9.97 -4.61 20.29
CA ILE A 42 -10.72 -3.42 19.85
C ILE A 42 -12.06 -3.34 20.57
N PRO A 43 -12.75 -2.21 20.74
CA PRO A 43 -14.09 -2.19 21.33
C PRO A 43 -15.15 -2.88 20.45
N LEU A 44 -16.28 -3.28 21.06
CA LEU A 44 -17.49 -3.64 20.29
C LEU A 44 -18.14 -2.35 19.79
N CYS A 45 -18.76 -2.38 18.62
CA CYS A 45 -19.60 -1.27 18.19
C CYS A 45 -20.86 -1.23 19.09
N GLU A 46 -21.07 -0.11 19.79
CA GLU A 46 -22.19 0.03 20.73
C GLU A 46 -23.55 0.21 20.02
N LYS A 47 -23.53 0.72 18.78
CA LYS A 47 -24.72 0.93 17.96
C LYS A 47 -25.09 -0.33 17.17
N LEU A 48 -25.83 -1.22 17.83
CA LEU A 48 -26.43 -2.42 17.22
C LEU A 48 -27.42 -2.00 16.11
N GLY A 49 -27.28 -2.55 14.90
CA GLY A 49 -28.27 -2.42 13.82
C GLY A 49 -27.89 -1.50 12.63
N PHE A 50 -26.74 -0.84 12.65
CA PHE A 50 -26.28 0.02 11.54
C PHE A 50 -25.28 -0.69 10.61
N ARG A 51 -25.25 -0.26 9.33
CA ARG A 51 -24.27 -0.72 8.35
C ARG A 51 -22.87 -0.27 8.78
N CYS A 52 -22.03 -1.18 9.26
CA CYS A 52 -20.64 -0.85 9.58
C CYS A 52 -19.79 -0.84 8.30
N ASN A 53 -20.08 0.05 7.36
CA ASN A 53 -19.35 0.19 6.08
C ASN A 53 -19.11 1.66 5.71
N ASP A 54 -19.43 2.58 6.60
CA ASP A 54 -19.20 4.01 6.47
C ASP A 54 -18.92 4.63 7.86
N ASP A 55 -18.72 5.94 7.88
CA ASP A 55 -18.36 6.69 9.09
C ASP A 55 -19.48 6.76 10.16
N THR A 56 -20.67 6.20 9.90
CA THR A 56 -21.70 6.05 10.95
C THR A 56 -21.32 5.01 12.01
N CYS A 57 -20.41 4.11 11.68
CA CYS A 57 -19.81 3.16 12.61
C CYS A 57 -18.52 3.72 13.21
N GLU A 58 -18.47 3.81 14.54
CA GLU A 58 -17.30 4.31 15.28
C GLU A 58 -16.02 3.52 14.97
N ASN A 59 -16.14 2.20 14.83
CA ASN A 59 -15.01 1.37 14.44
C ASN A 59 -14.54 1.70 13.01
N PHE A 60 -15.46 1.82 12.03
CA PHE A 60 -15.10 2.15 10.66
C PHE A 60 -14.45 3.54 10.55
N ALA A 61 -15.08 4.56 11.15
CA ALA A 61 -14.56 5.93 11.18
C ALA A 61 -13.16 6.00 11.80
N ALA A 62 -12.87 5.15 12.80
CA ALA A 62 -11.57 5.03 13.44
C ALA A 62 -10.58 4.11 12.70
N LYS A 63 -10.95 3.56 11.53
CA LYS A 63 -10.16 2.57 10.76
C LYS A 63 -9.85 1.31 11.56
N ILE A 64 -10.87 0.83 12.27
CA ILE A 64 -10.88 -0.38 13.07
C ILE A 64 -11.89 -1.36 12.44
N GLU A 65 -11.45 -2.57 12.13
CA GLU A 65 -12.36 -3.62 11.67
C GLU A 65 -13.15 -4.19 12.87
N CYS A 66 -14.48 -4.28 12.79
CA CYS A 66 -15.35 -4.81 13.85
C CYS A 66 -14.98 -6.23 14.30
N ARG A 67 -15.15 -6.56 15.59
CA ARG A 67 -14.90 -7.91 16.15
C ARG A 67 -15.79 -8.98 15.54
N ALA A 68 -15.35 -10.25 15.56
CA ALA A 68 -16.04 -11.37 14.93
C ALA A 68 -17.47 -11.53 15.47
N SER A 69 -17.61 -11.28 16.77
CA SER A 69 -18.83 -11.33 17.55
C SER A 69 -19.85 -10.20 17.31
N CYS A 70 -19.59 -9.21 16.45
CA CYS A 70 -20.65 -8.26 16.03
C CYS A 70 -21.74 -9.03 15.25
N SER A 71 -22.96 -8.50 15.05
CA SER A 71 -24.09 -9.20 14.40
C SER A 71 -23.97 -9.34 12.86
N GLU A 72 -24.40 -10.47 12.29
CA GLU A 72 -24.07 -10.95 10.93
C GLU A 72 -24.37 -10.01 9.75
N PHE A 73 -25.40 -9.18 9.83
CA PHE A 73 -25.92 -8.50 8.63
C PHE A 73 -25.11 -7.29 8.16
N TYR A 74 -24.18 -6.76 8.98
CA TYR A 74 -23.59 -5.42 8.76
C TYR A 74 -22.23 -5.20 9.45
N LYS A 75 -21.12 -5.75 8.91
CA LYS A 75 -19.78 -5.63 9.55
C LYS A 75 -18.69 -5.26 8.54
N ASN A 76 -17.80 -4.32 8.90
CA ASN A 76 -16.54 -4.03 8.19
C ASN A 76 -15.48 -5.11 8.48
N GLN A 77 -15.76 -6.36 8.13
CA GLN A 77 -14.89 -7.53 8.37
C GLN A 77 -14.12 -8.02 7.15
N GLY A 78 -14.04 -7.20 6.09
CA GLY A 78 -13.39 -7.56 4.84
C GLY A 78 -11.91 -7.90 5.01
N ILE A 79 -11.23 -7.34 6.02
CA ILE A 79 -9.79 -7.52 6.20
C ILE A 79 -9.49 -8.92 6.75
N ARG A 80 -10.19 -9.38 7.80
CA ARG A 80 -10.02 -10.75 8.32
C ARG A 80 -10.52 -11.84 7.39
N GLN A 81 -11.60 -11.54 6.66
CA GLN A 81 -12.15 -12.42 5.64
C GLN A 81 -11.23 -12.47 4.41
N ASN A 82 -10.26 -11.55 4.33
CA ASN A 82 -9.35 -11.43 3.20
C ASN A 82 -10.12 -11.23 1.89
N VAL A 83 -11.14 -10.37 1.95
CA VAL A 83 -11.87 -9.87 0.77
C VAL A 83 -10.84 -9.24 -0.16
N CYS A 84 -10.90 -9.66 -1.42
CA CYS A 84 -9.99 -9.23 -2.45
C CYS A 84 -10.81 -9.10 -3.73
N ALA A 85 -10.72 -7.95 -4.39
CA ALA A 85 -11.21 -7.78 -5.74
C ALA A 85 -10.51 -8.79 -6.68
N ASN A 86 -11.17 -9.10 -7.78
CA ASN A 86 -10.59 -9.87 -8.86
C ASN A 86 -9.50 -9.04 -9.53
N ILE A 87 -8.24 -9.43 -9.34
CA ILE A 87 -7.05 -8.69 -9.77
C ILE A 87 -6.04 -9.63 -10.41
N GLU A 88 -5.21 -9.08 -11.28
CA GLU A 88 -4.12 -9.83 -11.93
C GLU A 88 -2.86 -9.00 -12.11
N VAL A 89 -1.76 -9.70 -12.40
CA VAL A 89 -0.48 -9.08 -12.67
C VAL A 89 -0.19 -9.19 -14.16
N LYS A 90 0.03 -8.05 -14.80
CA LYS A 90 0.40 -7.95 -16.23
C LYS A 90 1.64 -7.07 -16.41
N PRO A 91 2.36 -7.17 -17.53
CA PRO A 91 3.33 -6.16 -17.91
C PRO A 91 2.70 -4.76 -17.94
N SER A 92 3.35 -3.76 -17.34
CA SER A 92 2.97 -2.34 -17.37
C SER A 92 4.11 -1.52 -18.01
N GLY A 93 4.26 -1.70 -19.32
CA GLY A 93 5.22 -0.99 -20.17
C GLY A 93 6.61 -0.84 -19.54
N ASP A 94 7.03 0.41 -19.40
CA ASP A 94 8.33 0.83 -18.88
C ASP A 94 8.48 0.75 -17.34
N THR A 95 7.42 0.36 -16.62
CA THR A 95 7.43 0.27 -15.15
C THR A 95 7.56 -1.16 -14.63
N GLY A 96 7.51 -2.16 -15.51
CA GLY A 96 7.75 -3.56 -15.19
C GLY A 96 6.46 -4.37 -15.20
N TYR A 97 6.11 -4.97 -14.07
CA TYR A 97 4.77 -5.56 -13.87
C TYR A 97 3.91 -4.64 -13.00
N GLY A 98 2.64 -4.53 -13.35
CA GLY A 98 1.63 -3.79 -12.60
C GLY A 98 0.52 -4.71 -12.11
N LEU A 99 -0.28 -4.21 -11.17
CA LEU A 99 -1.50 -4.84 -10.70
C LEU A 99 -2.68 -4.26 -11.47
N PHE A 100 -3.60 -5.09 -11.95
CA PHE A 100 -4.72 -4.67 -12.81
C PHE A 100 -6.04 -5.23 -12.30
N ALA A 101 -7.12 -4.47 -12.49
CA ALA A 101 -8.48 -4.92 -12.17
C ALA A 101 -8.99 -5.92 -13.23
N LYS A 102 -9.68 -6.97 -12.77
CA LYS A 102 -10.41 -7.95 -13.61
C LYS A 102 -11.93 -7.85 -13.46
N GLU A 103 -12.37 -6.80 -12.80
CA GLU A 103 -13.77 -6.46 -12.58
C GLU A 103 -13.87 -4.96 -12.34
N ASN A 104 -15.09 -4.41 -12.43
CA ASN A 104 -15.34 -3.06 -11.98
C ASN A 104 -15.31 -3.02 -10.44
N ILE A 105 -14.63 -2.02 -9.87
CA ILE A 105 -14.51 -1.83 -8.43
C ILE A 105 -15.12 -0.47 -8.09
N ASN A 106 -16.04 -0.41 -7.12
CA ASN A 106 -16.65 0.86 -6.75
C ASN A 106 -15.68 1.69 -5.90
N GLU A 107 -15.94 3.00 -5.84
CA GLU A 107 -15.28 3.86 -4.85
C GLU A 107 -15.51 3.31 -3.44
N VAL A 108 -14.54 3.52 -2.54
CA VAL A 108 -14.49 3.03 -1.15
C VAL A 108 -14.45 1.51 -0.94
N ASP A 109 -14.54 0.71 -2.00
CA ASP A 109 -14.41 -0.75 -1.87
C ASP A 109 -12.97 -1.15 -1.50
N GLN A 110 -12.86 -2.15 -0.63
CA GLN A 110 -11.59 -2.80 -0.32
C GLN A 110 -11.12 -3.59 -1.54
N VAL A 111 -9.98 -3.20 -2.10
CA VAL A 111 -9.35 -3.91 -3.23
C VAL A 111 -8.61 -5.15 -2.73
N CYS A 112 -7.67 -4.98 -1.80
CA CYS A 112 -6.97 -6.08 -1.14
C CYS A 112 -6.18 -5.57 0.07
N ILE A 113 -5.76 -6.47 0.96
CA ILE A 113 -4.73 -6.14 1.94
C ILE A 113 -3.35 -6.10 1.27
N TYR A 114 -2.39 -5.38 1.82
CA TYR A 114 -0.99 -5.48 1.43
C TYR A 114 -0.27 -6.43 2.39
N ALA A 115 0.04 -7.64 1.93
CA ALA A 115 0.45 -8.74 2.81
C ALA A 115 1.88 -9.20 2.58
N GLY A 116 2.58 -9.46 3.68
CA GLY A 116 3.94 -9.97 3.73
C GLY A 116 4.36 -10.32 5.15
N SER A 117 5.66 -10.53 5.36
CA SER A 117 6.21 -10.80 6.68
C SER A 117 6.18 -9.54 7.56
N ILE A 118 5.69 -9.66 8.79
CA ILE A 118 5.71 -8.59 9.78
C ILE A 118 7.03 -8.70 10.56
N ILE A 119 7.80 -7.63 10.57
CA ILE A 119 9.14 -7.58 11.15
C ILE A 119 9.37 -6.30 11.97
N PRO A 120 10.19 -6.35 13.03
CA PRO A 120 10.60 -5.16 13.76
C PRO A 120 11.61 -4.34 12.96
N LYS A 121 11.78 -3.06 13.34
CA LYS A 121 12.73 -2.13 12.70
C LYS A 121 14.14 -2.71 12.52
N LYS A 122 14.70 -3.36 13.55
CA LYS A 122 16.04 -3.97 13.51
C LYS A 122 16.18 -5.02 12.41
N GLU A 123 15.15 -5.82 12.18
CA GLU A 123 15.15 -6.83 11.11
C GLU A 123 14.95 -6.17 9.74
N HIS A 124 14.09 -5.17 9.65
CA HIS A 124 13.93 -4.37 8.42
C HIS A 124 15.26 -3.76 7.95
N GLU A 125 16.02 -3.13 8.86
CA GLU A 125 17.33 -2.54 8.54
C GLU A 125 18.34 -3.58 8.04
N LYS A 126 18.38 -4.76 8.67
CA LYS A 126 19.21 -5.88 8.19
C LYS A 126 18.81 -6.33 6.78
N ARG A 127 17.51 -6.45 6.52
CA ARG A 127 17.00 -6.85 5.20
C ARG A 127 17.29 -5.81 4.12
N VAL A 128 17.16 -4.52 4.44
CA VAL A 128 17.56 -3.43 3.54
C VAL A 128 19.03 -3.56 3.13
N LEU A 129 19.93 -3.83 4.07
CA LEU A 129 21.35 -4.05 3.76
C LEU A 129 21.56 -5.33 2.92
N LYS A 130 20.87 -6.42 3.24
CA LYS A 130 20.90 -7.67 2.47
C LYS A 130 20.44 -7.46 1.03
N TYR A 131 19.34 -6.73 0.82
CA TYR A 131 18.77 -6.45 -0.50
C TYR A 131 19.66 -5.53 -1.33
N LYS A 132 20.24 -4.49 -0.72
CA LYS A 132 21.25 -3.64 -1.37
C LYS A 132 22.46 -4.45 -1.84
N LYS A 133 22.98 -5.37 -1.01
CA LYS A 133 24.09 -6.26 -1.39
C LYS A 133 23.75 -7.21 -2.54
N LYS A 134 22.47 -7.55 -2.71
CA LYS A 134 21.94 -8.36 -3.81
C LYS A 134 21.56 -7.53 -5.05
N ASN A 135 21.88 -6.23 -5.08
CA ASN A 135 21.48 -5.30 -6.12
C ASN A 135 19.96 -5.24 -6.36
N PHE A 136 19.16 -5.48 -5.32
CA PHE A 136 17.72 -5.25 -5.40
C PHE A 136 17.51 -3.74 -5.39
N THR A 137 16.90 -3.23 -6.45
CA THR A 137 16.65 -1.80 -6.64
C THR A 137 15.29 -1.36 -6.11
N HIS A 138 14.45 -2.30 -5.68
CA HIS A 138 13.07 -2.04 -5.26
C HIS A 138 12.89 -2.22 -3.75
N PHE A 139 12.16 -1.28 -3.14
CA PHE A 139 11.80 -1.31 -1.73
C PHE A 139 10.29 -1.48 -1.59
N TYR A 140 9.87 -2.59 -0.97
CA TYR A 140 8.47 -2.98 -0.85
C TYR A 140 7.90 -2.83 0.58
N ALA A 141 8.73 -2.49 1.55
CA ALA A 141 8.32 -2.53 2.95
C ALA A 141 7.48 -1.30 3.34
N TYR A 142 6.32 -1.53 3.96
CA TYR A 142 5.50 -0.48 4.58
C TYR A 142 5.77 -0.42 6.08
N LYS A 143 5.93 0.80 6.62
CA LYS A 143 5.91 1.04 8.06
C LYS A 143 4.46 1.02 8.58
N VAL A 144 4.21 0.20 9.59
CA VAL A 144 2.91 -0.07 10.22
C VAL A 144 3.02 0.08 11.73
N GLY A 145 2.87 1.32 12.21
CA GLY A 145 3.23 1.68 13.59
C GLY A 145 4.72 1.51 13.83
N ASP A 146 5.11 0.68 14.81
CA ASP A 146 6.52 0.39 15.13
C ASP A 146 7.10 -0.82 14.38
N LEU A 147 6.27 -1.49 13.59
CA LEU A 147 6.63 -2.66 12.80
C LEU A 147 6.67 -2.31 11.30
N PHE A 148 7.10 -3.28 10.51
CA PHE A 148 7.13 -3.22 9.05
C PHE A 148 6.44 -4.44 8.46
N VAL A 149 5.68 -4.25 7.38
CA VAL A 149 5.25 -5.35 6.49
C VAL A 149 6.18 -5.37 5.30
N ASP A 150 6.89 -6.48 5.13
CA ASP A 150 7.87 -6.67 4.05
C ASP A 150 7.49 -7.88 3.19
N PRO A 151 6.97 -7.65 1.96
CA PRO A 151 6.59 -8.69 1.01
C PRO A 151 7.69 -8.99 -0.02
N THR A 152 8.95 -8.63 0.27
CA THR A 152 10.05 -8.79 -0.70
C THR A 152 10.30 -10.27 -1.04
N GLU A 153 10.30 -11.15 -0.03
CA GLU A 153 10.56 -12.59 -0.21
C GLU A 153 9.29 -13.45 -0.25
N SER A 154 8.20 -13.02 0.40
CA SER A 154 6.89 -13.69 0.38
C SER A 154 5.76 -12.72 0.74
N GLY A 155 4.60 -12.83 0.10
CA GLY A 155 3.49 -11.90 0.25
C GLY A 155 2.33 -12.18 -0.70
N ASN A 156 1.47 -11.20 -0.94
CA ASN A 156 0.42 -11.28 -1.98
C ASN A 156 0.74 -10.43 -3.23
N LEU A 157 -0.20 -10.43 -4.19
CA LEU A 157 -0.11 -9.67 -5.43
C LEU A 157 -0.11 -8.15 -5.24
N ALA A 158 -0.53 -7.63 -4.09
CA ALA A 158 -0.57 -6.19 -3.82
C ALA A 158 0.81 -5.51 -3.95
N ARG A 159 1.90 -6.27 -3.79
CA ARG A 159 3.28 -5.79 -4.03
C ARG A 159 3.55 -5.26 -5.44
N PHE A 160 2.70 -5.62 -6.41
CA PHE A 160 2.81 -5.19 -7.81
C PHE A 160 2.07 -3.88 -8.10
N ALA A 161 1.35 -3.31 -7.13
CA ALA A 161 0.73 -1.99 -7.31
C ALA A 161 1.81 -0.92 -7.53
N ASN A 162 1.78 -0.28 -8.69
CA ASN A 162 2.76 0.74 -9.06
C ASN A 162 2.44 2.11 -8.46
N HIS A 163 3.42 2.99 -8.55
CA HIS A 163 3.25 4.37 -8.13
C HIS A 163 2.53 5.18 -9.21
N SER A 164 1.53 5.96 -8.80
CA SER A 164 1.05 7.11 -9.58
C SER A 164 1.03 8.38 -8.71
N CYS A 165 1.29 9.54 -9.32
CA CYS A 165 1.09 10.85 -8.71
C CYS A 165 -0.40 11.23 -8.61
N SER A 166 -1.27 10.54 -9.36
CA SER A 166 -2.73 10.63 -9.28
C SER A 166 -3.35 9.22 -9.15
N PRO A 167 -3.12 8.53 -8.01
CA PRO A 167 -3.49 7.13 -7.88
C PRO A 167 -5.01 6.91 -7.80
N ASN A 168 -5.47 5.75 -8.27
CA ASN A 168 -6.85 5.29 -8.12
C ASN A 168 -7.11 4.53 -6.81
N MET A 169 -6.06 4.14 -6.06
CA MET A 169 -6.19 3.54 -4.72
C MET A 169 -5.49 4.37 -3.64
N VAL A 170 -5.91 4.18 -2.39
CA VAL A 170 -5.24 4.67 -1.17
C VAL A 170 -4.76 3.49 -0.34
N ALA A 171 -3.59 3.63 0.27
CA ALA A 171 -3.06 2.68 1.25
C ALA A 171 -3.40 3.15 2.67
N GLU A 172 -4.40 2.51 3.27
CA GLU A 172 -4.88 2.82 4.62
C GLU A 172 -4.28 1.90 5.68
N ARG A 173 -4.21 2.38 6.92
CA ARG A 173 -3.73 1.61 8.08
C ARG A 173 -4.92 1.27 8.97
N TRP A 174 -5.25 -0.02 9.05
CA TRP A 174 -6.39 -0.53 9.79
C TRP A 174 -5.98 -1.34 11.01
N GLN A 175 -6.67 -1.14 12.13
CA GLN A 175 -6.55 -1.98 13.32
C GLN A 175 -7.47 -3.19 13.19
N ILE A 176 -6.97 -4.36 13.58
CA ILE A 176 -7.73 -5.62 13.57
C ILE A 176 -7.73 -6.18 15.00
N ASP A 177 -8.86 -6.74 15.41
CA ASP A 177 -9.00 -7.41 16.71
C ASP A 177 -7.94 -8.50 16.92
N ARG A 178 -7.44 -8.61 18.15
CA ARG A 178 -6.47 -9.62 18.59
C ARG A 178 -5.16 -9.63 17.78
N ARG A 179 -4.69 -8.46 17.37
CA ARG A 179 -3.34 -8.29 16.82
C ARG A 179 -2.41 -7.65 17.85
N PHE A 180 -1.11 -7.77 17.63
CA PHE A 180 -0.13 -7.13 18.51
C PHE A 180 -0.27 -5.60 18.47
N GLU A 181 -0.02 -4.98 19.61
CA GLU A 181 0.02 -3.54 19.75
C GLU A 181 1.02 -2.91 18.78
N GLY A 182 0.67 -1.73 18.29
CA GLY A 182 1.45 -1.04 17.28
C GLY A 182 1.37 -1.66 15.87
N TYR A 183 0.80 -2.85 15.67
CA TYR A 183 0.54 -3.39 14.32
C TYR A 183 -0.74 -2.78 13.73
N ARG A 184 -0.64 -2.33 12.48
CA ARG A 184 -1.76 -1.91 11.65
C ARG A 184 -1.66 -2.58 10.29
N THR A 185 -2.73 -3.21 9.83
CA THR A 185 -2.74 -3.85 8.50
C THR A 185 -2.86 -2.77 7.42
N ILE A 186 -2.07 -2.87 6.36
CA ILE A 186 -2.22 -2.00 5.20
C ILE A 186 -3.34 -2.56 4.32
N VAL A 187 -4.29 -1.70 3.96
CA VAL A 187 -5.44 -2.03 3.11
C VAL A 187 -5.44 -1.09 1.92
N PHE A 188 -5.51 -1.64 0.71
CA PHE A 188 -5.74 -0.86 -0.50
C PHE A 188 -7.24 -0.69 -0.72
N ILE A 189 -7.67 0.56 -0.78
CA ILE A 189 -9.07 0.95 -0.96
C ILE A 189 -9.18 1.82 -2.22
N ALA A 190 -10.21 1.59 -3.02
CA ALA A 190 -10.48 2.40 -4.20
C ALA A 190 -10.86 3.84 -3.81
N LYS A 191 -10.21 4.84 -4.43
CA LYS A 191 -10.48 6.27 -4.21
C LYS A 191 -11.53 6.87 -5.14
N ARG A 192 -11.90 6.10 -6.17
CA ARG A 192 -12.85 6.43 -7.23
C ARG A 192 -13.29 5.11 -7.86
N PRO A 193 -14.37 5.08 -8.66
CA PRO A 193 -14.69 3.91 -9.46
C PRO A 193 -13.52 3.52 -10.37
N ILE A 194 -13.22 2.23 -10.46
CA ILE A 194 -12.14 1.65 -11.27
C ILE A 194 -12.77 0.66 -12.24
N CYS A 195 -12.43 0.76 -13.52
CA CYS A 195 -12.96 -0.13 -14.54
C CYS A 195 -12.12 -1.42 -14.65
N GLU A 196 -12.75 -2.49 -15.12
CA GLU A 196 -12.01 -3.68 -15.55
C GLU A 196 -10.91 -3.29 -16.56
N GLY A 197 -9.71 -3.82 -16.36
CA GLY A 197 -8.56 -3.54 -17.21
C GLY A 197 -7.69 -2.36 -16.77
N ASP A 198 -8.16 -1.50 -15.86
CA ASP A 198 -7.36 -0.39 -15.32
C ASP A 198 -6.17 -0.90 -14.49
N GLU A 199 -5.03 -0.21 -14.58
CA GLU A 199 -3.92 -0.42 -13.67
C GLU A 199 -4.24 0.15 -12.28
N LEU A 200 -4.07 -0.68 -11.25
CA LEU A 200 -4.25 -0.36 -9.85
C LEU A 200 -2.97 0.26 -9.28
N THR A 201 -3.05 1.55 -8.93
CA THR A 201 -1.91 2.36 -8.52
C THR A 201 -2.12 3.03 -7.16
N VAL A 202 -1.02 3.25 -6.43
CA VAL A 202 -1.01 3.92 -5.11
C VAL A 202 0.05 5.01 -5.06
N HIS A 203 -0.12 6.01 -4.19
CA HIS A 203 0.95 6.97 -3.92
C HIS A 203 1.94 6.36 -2.91
N TYR A 204 3.22 6.20 -3.28
CA TYR A 204 4.23 5.58 -2.40
C TYR A 204 4.62 6.44 -1.20
N GLY A 205 4.28 7.73 -1.23
CA GLY A 205 4.59 8.68 -0.17
C GLY A 205 5.66 9.67 -0.60
N GLU A 206 5.79 10.74 0.17
CA GLU A 206 6.79 11.80 -0.03
C GLU A 206 8.01 11.55 0.84
N LYS A 207 9.15 12.18 0.50
CA LYS A 207 10.42 12.07 1.25
C LYS A 207 10.98 10.65 1.30
N LEU A 208 10.69 9.87 0.28
CA LEU A 208 11.39 8.62 0.04
C LEU A 208 12.81 8.96 -0.43
N ASN A 209 13.83 8.48 0.27
CA ASN A 209 15.24 8.59 -0.17
C ASN A 209 15.52 7.59 -1.30
N VAL A 210 14.73 7.67 -2.37
CA VAL A 210 14.75 6.72 -3.48
C VAL A 210 14.95 7.52 -4.76
N SER A 211 16.08 7.32 -5.42
CA SER A 211 16.40 7.98 -6.70
C SER A 211 15.77 7.19 -7.85
N GLN A 212 14.44 7.17 -7.94
CA GLN A 212 13.72 6.51 -9.03
C GLN A 212 12.88 7.51 -9.84
N GLU A 213 13.11 7.57 -11.15
CA GLU A 213 12.31 8.36 -12.09
C GLU A 213 10.83 7.90 -12.00
N CYS A 214 9.90 8.86 -11.89
CA CYS A 214 8.47 8.59 -11.96
C CYS A 214 8.01 8.66 -13.43
N ARG A 215 7.37 7.57 -13.89
CA ARG A 215 6.84 7.43 -15.26
C ARG A 215 5.33 7.22 -15.28
N CYS A 216 4.61 7.79 -14.31
CA CYS A 216 3.16 7.61 -14.19
C CYS A 216 2.35 8.32 -15.28
N GLY A 217 2.94 9.28 -16.00
CA GLY A 217 2.27 10.01 -17.09
C GLY A 217 1.30 11.11 -16.63
N GLU A 218 1.08 11.28 -15.32
CA GLU A 218 0.15 12.27 -14.79
C GLU A 218 0.66 13.71 -14.91
N ASP A 219 -0.24 14.66 -15.19
CA ASP A 219 0.11 16.09 -15.33
C ASP A 219 0.73 16.68 -14.06
N ASN A 220 0.34 16.16 -12.89
CA ASN A 220 0.87 16.59 -11.59
C ASN A 220 2.19 15.92 -11.21
N CYS A 221 2.78 15.10 -12.09
CA CYS A 221 4.01 14.36 -11.80
C CYS A 221 5.22 15.30 -11.60
N SER A 222 6.03 14.99 -10.58
CA SER A 222 7.30 15.69 -10.29
C SER A 222 8.49 15.16 -11.10
N GLY A 223 8.29 14.06 -11.83
CA GLY A 223 9.35 13.29 -12.52
C GLY A 223 10.11 12.33 -11.62
N TRP A 224 9.90 12.35 -10.30
CA TRP A 224 10.63 11.50 -9.34
C TRP A 224 9.72 10.95 -8.24
N ILE A 225 9.83 9.66 -7.97
CA ILE A 225 9.08 9.05 -6.86
C ILE A 225 9.58 9.64 -5.53
N GLY A 226 8.65 10.09 -4.69
CA GLY A 226 8.98 10.67 -3.38
C GLY A 226 9.23 12.17 -3.36
N GLN A 227 9.12 12.87 -4.49
CA GLN A 227 9.31 14.33 -4.59
C GLN A 227 8.01 15.03 -5.00
N LYS A 228 7.81 16.26 -4.49
CA LYS A 228 6.71 17.13 -4.93
C LYS A 228 7.07 17.84 -6.23
N LYS A 229 6.08 18.06 -7.09
CA LYS A 229 6.23 18.94 -8.25
C LYS A 229 6.45 20.36 -7.71
N LYS A 230 7.55 21.01 -8.12
CA LYS A 230 7.77 22.41 -7.75
C LYS A 230 6.74 23.26 -8.49
N GLU A 231 5.98 24.05 -7.75
CA GLU A 231 5.15 25.08 -8.36
C GLU A 231 6.07 26.12 -9.03
N PRO A 232 5.70 26.65 -10.21
CA PRO A 232 6.44 27.74 -10.80
C PRO A 232 6.44 28.91 -9.82
N ALA A 233 7.62 29.48 -9.54
CA ALA A 233 7.74 30.64 -8.68
C ALA A 233 6.83 31.74 -9.22
N THR A 234 5.83 32.15 -8.44
CA THR A 234 5.00 33.30 -8.77
C THR A 234 5.90 34.53 -8.76
N ASN A 235 6.20 35.04 -9.96
CA ASN A 235 7.01 36.23 -10.13
C ASN A 235 6.15 37.43 -9.74
N THR A 236 6.11 37.74 -8.44
CA THR A 236 5.47 38.95 -7.94
C THR A 236 6.35 40.14 -8.32
N TYR A 237 6.20 40.63 -9.55
CA TYR A 237 6.70 41.94 -9.94
C TYR A 237 5.94 43.00 -9.13
N CYS A 238 6.50 43.40 -7.99
CA CYS A 238 6.09 44.63 -7.33
C CYS A 238 6.63 45.79 -8.17
N GLY A 239 5.77 46.36 -9.01
CA GLY A 239 6.08 47.53 -9.81
C GLY A 239 6.46 48.71 -8.91
N THR A 240 7.68 49.21 -9.08
CA THR A 240 8.08 50.52 -8.55
C THR A 240 7.23 51.58 -9.23
N ARG A 241 6.33 52.23 -8.47
CA ARG A 241 5.75 53.50 -8.88
C ARG A 241 6.80 54.59 -8.64
N SER A 242 7.28 55.15 -9.74
CA SER A 242 7.92 56.45 -9.79
C SER A 242 6.99 57.52 -9.25
N ILE A 243 7.46 58.31 -8.29
CA ILE A 243 7.21 59.75 -8.16
C ILE A 243 8.54 60.37 -7.75
#